data_AF-A0A935Q9D8-F1
#
_entry.id   AF-A0A935Q9D8-F1
#
_cell.length_a   1.000
_cell.length_b   1.000
_cell.length_c   1.000
_cell.angle_alpha   90.00
_cell.angle_beta   90.00
_cell.angle_gamma   90.00
#
_symmetry.space_group_name_H-M   'P 1'
#
loop_
_entity.id
_entity.type
_entity.pdbx_description
1 polymer ?
#
loop_
_entity_poly.entity_id
_entity_poly.type
_entity_poly.pdbx_seq_one_letter_code
_entity_poly.pdbx_strand_id
1 'polypeptide(L)'
;MEESVNSGKSELGNLSFRDLFYKYVRFLPLFVLSVAFALLGAYMYLRYTIPIYSVGGSMVIKSDQSNSRGDKLEDLFGNNKSLNIQSEMEILKSRPLMQRVVDSLNLQFSYYVKGKIKKVNIYNQGPFLVKALQINDSSRSFIIKIKFLNEREFRINGVEKIYAFGQPVTTTYGVIILEKNFGTPASNEYEVIWQPTASAAGAMQVPYR
;
A
#
# COMPACT_ATOMS: atom_id res chain seq x y z
N MET A 1 74.04 36.56 9.49
CA MET A 1 72.84 36.28 10.30
C MET A 1 71.64 36.72 9.49
N GLU A 2 70.60 35.92 9.57
CA GLU A 2 69.38 35.89 8.76
C GLU A 2 68.66 37.25 8.64
N GLU A 3 67.95 37.48 7.51
CA GLU A 3 66.48 37.50 7.54
C GLU A 3 65.80 37.55 6.15
N SER A 4 64.97 36.53 5.93
CA SER A 4 63.71 36.51 5.17
C SER A 4 63.69 36.69 3.64
N VAL A 5 63.94 35.57 2.96
CA VAL A 5 63.29 35.23 1.68
C VAL A 5 61.81 34.98 1.94
N ASN A 6 60.93 35.96 1.76
CA ASN A 6 59.48 35.71 1.63
C ASN A 6 58.70 36.86 1.00
N SER A 7 58.71 36.98 -0.33
CA SER A 7 57.69 37.76 -1.05
C SER A 7 57.60 37.36 -2.53
N GLY A 8 57.25 36.10 -2.79
CA GLY A 8 57.09 35.60 -4.17
C GLY A 8 56.14 34.41 -4.35
N LYS A 9 55.54 33.90 -3.26
CA LYS A 9 54.64 32.74 -3.31
C LYS A 9 53.14 33.05 -3.25
N SER A 10 52.75 34.32 -3.08
CA SER A 10 51.34 34.72 -2.87
C SER A 10 50.59 35.19 -4.13
N GLU A 11 51.28 35.53 -5.22
CA GLU A 11 50.66 36.05 -6.46
C GLU A 11 50.25 34.95 -7.45
N LEU A 12 51.00 33.83 -7.53
CA LEU A 12 50.67 32.70 -8.41
C LEU A 12 49.48 31.85 -7.91
N GLY A 13 49.28 31.81 -6.58
CA GLY A 13 48.15 31.09 -5.96
C GLY A 13 46.82 31.83 -6.06
N ASN A 14 46.84 33.16 -5.95
CA ASN A 14 45.62 33.98 -5.98
C ASN A 14 45.02 34.11 -7.39
N LEU A 15 45.86 34.27 -8.42
CA LEU A 15 45.40 34.31 -9.81
C LEU A 15 44.81 32.96 -10.24
N SER A 16 45.42 31.84 -9.84
CA SER A 16 44.88 30.50 -10.11
C SER A 16 43.56 30.23 -9.39
N PHE A 17 43.43 30.58 -8.10
CA PHE A 17 42.20 30.32 -7.35
C PHE A 17 41.02 31.16 -7.86
N ARG A 18 41.25 32.43 -8.18
CA ARG A 18 40.23 33.34 -8.69
C ARG A 18 39.78 32.97 -10.10
N ASP A 19 40.70 32.55 -10.97
CA ASP A 19 40.36 32.07 -12.32
C ASP A 19 39.63 30.72 -12.29
N LEU A 20 40.03 29.79 -11.40
CA LEU A 20 39.30 28.55 -11.18
C LEU A 20 37.89 28.80 -10.63
N PHE A 21 37.75 29.77 -9.72
CA PHE A 21 36.45 30.16 -9.17
C PHE A 21 35.54 30.78 -10.22
N TYR A 22 36.03 31.72 -11.04
CA TYR A 22 35.25 32.31 -12.15
C TYR A 22 34.86 31.27 -13.21
N LYS A 23 35.72 30.29 -13.48
CA LYS A 23 35.43 29.18 -14.39
C LYS A 23 34.30 28.29 -13.86
N TYR A 24 34.24 28.05 -12.55
CA TYR A 24 33.18 27.27 -11.91
C TYR A 24 31.86 28.05 -11.78
N VAL A 25 31.92 29.34 -11.45
CA VAL A 25 30.75 30.25 -11.39
C VAL A 25 30.05 30.34 -12.76
N ARG A 26 30.80 30.27 -13.87
CA ARG A 26 30.22 30.25 -15.21
C ARG A 26 29.43 28.96 -15.51
N PHE A 27 29.76 27.83 -14.87
CA PHE A 27 29.03 26.55 -15.00
C PHE A 27 27.91 26.38 -13.96
N LEU A 28 27.82 27.28 -12.97
CA LEU A 28 26.78 27.31 -11.96
C LEU A 28 25.34 27.26 -12.54
N PRO A 29 25.00 27.96 -13.64
CA PRO A 29 23.68 27.78 -14.26
C PRO A 29 23.43 26.36 -14.79
N LEU A 30 24.44 25.65 -15.31
CA LEU A 30 24.29 24.25 -15.72
C LEU A 30 24.08 23.33 -14.50
N PHE A 31 24.76 23.61 -13.39
CA PHE A 31 24.57 22.87 -12.15
C PHE A 31 23.14 23.06 -11.61
N VAL A 32 22.66 24.30 -11.56
CA VAL A 32 21.28 24.62 -11.15
C VAL A 32 20.26 23.96 -12.09
N LEU A 33 20.52 23.95 -13.41
CA LEU A 33 19.65 23.30 -14.38
C LEU A 33 19.58 21.78 -14.16
N SER A 34 20.71 21.14 -13.88
CA SER A 34 20.78 19.71 -13.56
C SER A 34 19.99 19.38 -12.29
N VAL A 35 20.17 20.16 -11.23
CA VAL A 35 19.43 20.00 -9.97
C VAL A 35 17.92 20.21 -10.20
N ALA A 36 17.54 21.22 -10.99
CA ALA A 36 16.15 21.46 -11.33
C ALA A 36 15.54 20.27 -12.10
N PHE A 37 16.29 19.69 -13.05
CA PHE A 37 15.85 18.50 -13.79
C PHE A 37 15.69 17.27 -12.89
N ALA A 38 16.63 17.07 -11.95
CA ALA A 38 16.57 15.98 -10.98
C ALA A 38 15.37 16.14 -10.04
N LEU A 39 15.09 17.35 -9.55
CA LEU A 39 13.92 17.64 -8.72
C LEU A 39 12.61 17.46 -9.49
N LEU A 40 12.57 17.88 -10.76
CA LEU A 40 11.40 17.67 -11.62
C LEU A 40 11.14 16.16 -11.81
N GLY A 41 12.18 15.39 -12.11
CA GLY A 41 12.12 13.94 -12.23
C GLY A 41 11.67 13.26 -10.94
N ALA A 42 12.23 13.66 -9.79
CA ALA A 42 11.85 13.14 -8.47
C ALA A 42 10.40 13.49 -8.12
N TYR A 43 9.97 14.72 -8.38
CA TYR A 43 8.58 15.15 -8.18
C TYR A 43 7.61 14.34 -9.04
N MET A 44 7.97 14.16 -10.31
CA MET A 44 7.18 13.40 -11.27
C MET A 44 7.11 11.92 -10.85
N TYR A 45 8.24 11.33 -10.46
CA TYR A 45 8.31 9.98 -9.92
C TYR A 45 7.45 9.80 -8.66
N LEU A 46 7.56 10.69 -7.69
CA LEU A 46 6.79 10.63 -6.45
C LEU A 46 5.29 10.80 -6.71
N ARG A 47 4.92 11.66 -7.67
CA ARG A 47 3.54 11.85 -8.10
C ARG A 47 2.97 10.61 -8.81
N TYR A 48 3.81 9.85 -9.52
CA TYR A 48 3.37 8.67 -10.28
C TYR A 48 3.50 7.34 -9.53
N THR A 49 4.33 7.26 -8.49
CA THR A 49 4.47 6.05 -7.66
C THR A 49 3.15 5.72 -6.95
N ILE A 50 2.81 4.43 -6.86
CA ILE A 50 1.59 3.95 -6.18
C ILE A 50 1.89 3.88 -4.68
N PRO A 51 1.10 4.53 -3.80
CA PRO A 51 1.28 4.34 -2.37
C PRO A 51 0.95 2.89 -2.01
N ILE A 52 1.94 2.16 -1.49
CA ILE A 52 1.75 0.82 -0.94
C ILE A 52 1.38 1.00 0.54
N TYR A 53 0.15 0.65 0.88
CA TYR A 53 -0.31 0.68 2.27
C TYR A 53 0.02 -0.65 2.93
N SER A 54 0.86 -0.61 3.97
CA SER A 54 1.10 -1.76 4.86
C SER A 54 0.30 -1.55 6.14
N VAL A 55 -0.54 -2.52 6.48
CA VAL A 55 -1.24 -2.56 7.76
C VAL A 55 -0.54 -3.56 8.67
N GLY A 56 -0.08 -3.10 9.83
CA GLY A 56 0.57 -3.93 10.84
C GLY A 56 -0.12 -3.78 12.19
N GLY A 57 -0.40 -4.89 12.86
CA GLY A 57 -0.88 -4.91 14.24
C GLY A 57 0.23 -5.39 15.18
N SER A 58 0.33 -4.79 16.37
CA SER A 58 1.21 -5.27 17.44
C SER A 58 0.35 -5.88 18.55
N MET A 59 0.68 -7.09 18.99
CA MET A 59 0.01 -7.80 20.08
C MET A 59 1.03 -8.10 21.18
N VAL A 60 0.77 -7.58 22.37
CA VAL A 60 1.62 -7.79 23.55
C VAL A 60 1.03 -8.93 24.38
N ILE A 61 1.73 -10.06 24.41
CA ILE A 61 1.35 -11.22 25.22
C ILE A 61 1.92 -11.01 26.64
N LYS A 62 1.05 -10.71 27.60
CA LYS A 62 1.41 -10.77 29.02
C LYS A 62 1.34 -12.23 29.45
N SER A 63 2.47 -12.84 29.78
CA SER A 63 2.45 -14.11 30.49
C SER A 63 2.03 -13.82 31.93
N ASP A 64 0.80 -14.18 32.29
CA ASP A 64 0.42 -14.27 33.69
C ASP A 64 1.31 -15.34 34.34
N GLN A 65 2.30 -14.87 35.10
CA GLN A 65 3.05 -15.71 36.01
C GLN A 65 2.10 -15.97 37.18
N SER A 66 1.12 -16.85 36.97
CA SER A 66 0.27 -17.33 38.06
C SER A 66 1.20 -17.99 39.06
N ASN A 67 1.19 -17.43 40.26
CA ASN A 67 2.06 -17.72 41.38
C ASN A 67 1.71 -19.11 41.98
N SER A 68 1.86 -20.18 41.19
CA SER A 68 1.72 -21.55 41.65
C SER A 68 3.07 -22.02 42.14
N ARG A 69 3.20 -22.06 43.46
CA ARG A 69 4.36 -22.59 44.18
C ARG A 69 4.63 -24.03 43.72
N GLY A 70 5.73 -24.23 43.02
CA GLY A 70 6.39 -25.52 42.90
C GLY A 70 6.51 -26.02 41.47
N ASP A 71 7.51 -25.55 40.73
CA ASP A 71 8.46 -26.46 40.08
C ASP A 71 9.70 -25.71 39.59
N LYS A 72 10.79 -25.81 40.36
CA LYS A 72 12.11 -25.24 40.02
C LYS A 72 12.83 -26.06 38.92
N LEU A 73 12.10 -26.90 38.18
CA LEU A 73 12.59 -27.69 37.05
C LEU A 73 12.14 -27.13 35.68
N GLU A 74 11.15 -26.23 35.64
CA GLU A 74 10.63 -25.64 34.39
C GLU A 74 11.58 -24.61 33.74
N ASP A 75 12.54 -24.07 34.49
CA ASP A 75 13.46 -23.01 34.03
C ASP A 75 14.81 -23.52 33.50
N LEU A 76 15.12 -24.82 33.63
CA LEU A 76 16.40 -25.39 33.15
C LEU A 76 16.41 -25.66 31.64
N PHE A 77 15.25 -25.60 30.98
CA PHE A 77 15.07 -25.83 29.54
C PHE A 77 14.32 -24.66 28.89
N GLY A 78 14.80 -23.43 29.08
CA GLY A 78 14.20 -22.14 28.66
C GLY A 78 13.79 -21.96 27.18
N ASN A 79 13.76 -23.03 26.39
CA ASN A 79 13.26 -23.07 25.01
C ASN A 79 11.76 -23.42 24.89
N ASN A 80 11.12 -24.03 25.89
CA ASN A 80 9.74 -24.50 25.72
C ASN A 80 8.72 -23.34 25.66
N LYS A 81 8.93 -22.27 26.45
CA LYS A 81 8.06 -21.08 26.41
C LYS A 81 8.18 -20.33 25.08
N SER A 82 9.39 -20.24 24.50
CA SER A 82 9.61 -19.59 23.22
C SER A 82 9.11 -20.43 22.03
N LEU A 83 9.19 -21.77 22.10
CA LEU A 83 8.62 -22.68 21.09
C LEU A 83 7.08 -22.63 21.07
N ASN A 84 6.43 -22.57 22.23
CA ASN A 84 4.98 -22.41 22.31
C ASN A 84 4.51 -21.07 21.74
N ILE A 85 5.20 -19.97 22.07
CA ILE A 85 4.89 -18.64 21.52
C ILE A 85 5.11 -18.60 20.00
N GLN A 86 6.18 -19.23 19.50
CA GLN A 86 6.43 -19.31 18.06
C GLN A 86 5.36 -20.13 17.34
N SER A 87 4.92 -21.24 17.94
CA SER A 87 3.85 -22.08 17.38
C SER A 87 2.50 -21.35 17.36
N GLU A 88 2.15 -20.62 18.42
CA GLU A 88 0.95 -19.78 18.44
C GLU A 88 1.05 -18.63 17.43
N MET A 89 2.21 -17.98 17.31
CA MET A 89 2.45 -16.95 16.31
C MET A 89 2.36 -17.50 14.87
N GLU A 90 2.77 -18.75 14.65
CA GLU A 90 2.65 -19.43 13.35
C GLU A 90 1.18 -19.78 13.04
N ILE A 91 0.42 -20.27 14.03
CA ILE A 91 -1.02 -20.51 13.91
C ILE A 91 -1.75 -19.19 13.60
N LEU A 92 -1.35 -18.08 14.22
CA LEU A 92 -1.91 -16.76 13.94
C LEU A 92 -1.59 -16.26 12.53
N LYS A 93 -0.45 -16.64 11.94
CA LYS A 93 -0.10 -16.34 10.54
C LYS A 93 -0.63 -17.38 9.55
N SER A 94 -1.32 -18.41 10.01
CA SER A 94 -1.72 -19.54 9.17
C SER A 94 -2.75 -19.16 8.10
N ARG A 95 -2.67 -19.85 6.96
CA ARG A 95 -3.59 -19.69 5.82
C ARG A 95 -5.07 -19.81 6.21
N PRO A 96 -5.52 -20.80 6.99
CA PRO A 96 -6.94 -20.92 7.35
C PRO A 96 -7.44 -19.79 8.24
N LEU A 97 -6.60 -19.25 9.14
CA LEU A 97 -7.01 -18.10 9.95
C LEU A 97 -7.11 -16.83 9.09
N MET A 98 -6.13 -16.59 8.22
CA MET A 98 -6.15 -15.48 7.26
C MET A 98 -7.36 -15.56 6.32
N GLN A 99 -7.75 -16.75 5.87
CA GLN A 99 -8.98 -16.96 5.09
C GLN A 99 -10.22 -16.52 5.88
N ARG A 100 -10.36 -16.94 7.15
CA ARG A 100 -11.48 -16.51 8.01
C ARG A 100 -11.52 -15.00 8.21
N VAL A 101 -10.35 -14.35 8.33
CA VAL A 101 -10.27 -12.88 8.44
C VAL A 101 -10.73 -12.21 7.15
N VAL A 102 -10.28 -12.71 5.99
CA VAL A 102 -10.69 -12.19 4.68
C VAL A 102 -12.20 -12.35 4.48
N ASP A 103 -12.77 -13.49 4.85
CA ASP A 103 -14.20 -13.75 4.76
C ASP A 103 -15.00 -12.87 5.74
N SER A 104 -14.54 -12.74 6.99
CA SER A 104 -15.24 -11.96 8.01
C SER A 104 -15.24 -10.46 7.72
N LEU A 105 -14.16 -9.94 7.12
CA LEU A 105 -14.03 -8.52 6.76
C LEU A 105 -14.46 -8.23 5.30
N ASN A 106 -14.91 -9.24 4.54
CA ASN A 106 -15.25 -9.10 3.12
C ASN A 106 -14.12 -8.46 2.27
N LEU A 107 -12.85 -8.79 2.61
CA LEU A 107 -11.65 -8.24 1.97
C LEU A 107 -11.38 -8.76 0.55
N GLN A 108 -12.31 -9.54 -0.01
CA GLN A 108 -12.22 -10.13 -1.34
C GLN A 108 -12.40 -9.09 -2.46
N PHE A 109 -12.98 -7.92 -2.14
CA PHE A 109 -13.24 -6.84 -3.10
C PHE A 109 -12.16 -5.76 -3.04
N SER A 110 -11.51 -5.53 -4.17
CA SER A 110 -10.61 -4.39 -4.38
C SER A 110 -11.27 -3.34 -5.28
N TYR A 111 -11.22 -2.08 -4.86
CA TYR A 111 -11.92 -0.97 -5.51
C TYR A 111 -10.93 -0.06 -6.23
N TYR A 112 -11.08 0.10 -7.55
CA TYR A 112 -10.24 0.97 -8.36
C TYR A 112 -11.07 2.06 -9.03
N VAL A 113 -10.61 3.29 -8.95
CA VAL A 113 -11.12 4.41 -9.75
C VAL A 113 -10.39 4.41 -11.07
N LYS A 114 -11.14 4.43 -12.18
CA LYS A 114 -10.56 4.69 -13.49
C LYS A 114 -10.44 6.21 -13.67
N GLY A 115 -9.26 6.73 -13.38
CA GLY A 115 -8.91 8.12 -13.71
C GLY A 115 -8.57 8.28 -15.20
N LYS A 116 -8.47 9.52 -15.68
CA LYS A 116 -8.06 9.84 -17.07
C LYS A 116 -6.65 9.34 -17.43
N ILE A 117 -5.79 9.14 -16.43
CA ILE A 117 -4.36 8.80 -16.62
C ILE A 117 -3.93 7.57 -15.78
N LYS A 118 -4.56 7.29 -14.63
CA LYS A 118 -4.15 6.21 -13.72
C LYS A 118 -5.35 5.52 -13.06
N LYS A 119 -5.22 4.21 -12.78
CA LYS A 119 -6.10 3.47 -11.89
C LYS A 119 -5.64 3.66 -10.44
N VAL A 120 -6.49 4.22 -9.59
CA VAL A 120 -6.16 4.47 -8.17
C VAL A 120 -7.00 3.54 -7.30
N ASN A 121 -6.36 2.78 -6.40
CA ASN A 121 -7.07 1.97 -5.43
C ASN A 121 -7.66 2.90 -4.35
N ILE A 122 -8.97 2.78 -4.12
CA ILE A 122 -9.74 3.62 -3.19
C ILE A 122 -10.42 2.77 -2.09
N TYR A 123 -9.78 1.67 -1.71
CA TYR A 123 -10.29 0.76 -0.68
C TYR A 123 -10.83 1.54 0.54
N ASN A 124 -12.11 1.31 0.86
CA ASN A 124 -12.88 1.95 1.94
C ASN A 124 -13.07 3.48 1.86
N GLN A 125 -12.55 4.16 0.84
CA GLN A 125 -12.72 5.61 0.62
C GLN A 125 -13.72 5.95 -0.50
N GLY A 126 -14.21 4.93 -1.21
CA GLY A 126 -15.21 5.08 -2.26
C GLY A 126 -16.62 5.40 -1.76
N PRO A 127 -17.50 5.94 -2.62
CA PRO A 127 -18.88 6.28 -2.27
C PRO A 127 -19.80 5.05 -2.17
N PHE A 128 -19.28 3.84 -2.36
CA PHE A 128 -20.03 2.59 -2.30
C PHE A 128 -19.19 1.42 -1.77
N LEU A 129 -19.88 0.40 -1.29
CA LEU A 129 -19.34 -0.91 -0.93
C LEU A 129 -20.09 -1.98 -1.71
N VAL A 130 -19.37 -2.95 -2.26
CA VAL A 130 -19.95 -4.13 -2.92
C VAL A 130 -19.99 -5.27 -1.90
N LYS A 131 -21.15 -5.88 -1.73
CA LYS A 131 -21.29 -7.17 -1.03
C LYS A 131 -21.78 -8.22 -2.02
N ALA A 132 -21.18 -9.41 -2.00
CA ALA A 132 -21.74 -10.55 -2.70
C ALA A 132 -22.72 -11.28 -1.77
N LEU A 133 -23.94 -11.49 -2.24
CA LEU A 133 -24.90 -12.39 -1.58
C LEU A 133 -24.67 -13.84 -2.01
N GLN A 134 -24.30 -14.03 -3.28
CA GLN A 134 -24.00 -15.34 -3.85
C GLN A 134 -22.97 -15.20 -4.95
N ILE A 135 -21.99 -16.10 -5.00
CA ILE A 135 -21.00 -16.20 -6.07
C ILE A 135 -21.12 -17.57 -6.72
N ASN A 136 -21.24 -17.60 -8.04
CA ASN A 136 -21.44 -18.83 -8.80
C ASN A 136 -20.15 -19.64 -8.94
N ASP A 137 -19.00 -18.96 -9.11
CA ASP A 137 -17.68 -19.57 -9.23
C ASP A 137 -16.68 -18.85 -8.32
N SER A 138 -16.44 -19.42 -7.14
CA SER A 138 -15.50 -18.88 -6.16
C SER A 138 -14.03 -19.20 -6.47
N SER A 139 -13.74 -19.90 -7.57
CA SER A 139 -12.37 -20.29 -7.95
C SER A 139 -11.69 -19.29 -8.88
N ARG A 140 -12.45 -18.41 -9.53
CA ARG A 140 -11.94 -17.46 -10.52
C ARG A 140 -12.15 -16.02 -10.09
N SER A 141 -11.13 -15.18 -10.33
CA SER A 141 -11.28 -13.74 -10.17
C SER A 141 -12.10 -13.14 -11.31
N PHE A 142 -12.87 -12.10 -11.01
CA PHE A 142 -13.66 -11.39 -12.00
C PHE A 142 -13.64 -9.88 -11.76
N ILE A 143 -13.94 -9.13 -12.81
CA ILE A 143 -13.91 -7.66 -12.81
C ILE A 143 -15.32 -7.16 -13.10
N ILE A 144 -15.83 -6.30 -12.23
CA ILE A 144 -17.10 -5.62 -12.38
C ILE A 144 -16.82 -4.16 -12.71
N LYS A 145 -17.32 -3.68 -13.84
CA LYS A 145 -17.23 -2.27 -14.22
C LYS A 145 -18.52 -1.58 -13.79
N ILE A 146 -18.41 -0.57 -12.93
CA ILE A 146 -19.53 0.22 -12.44
C ILE A 146 -19.42 1.63 -13.03
N LYS A 147 -20.49 2.08 -13.67
CA LYS A 147 -20.61 3.44 -14.19
C LYS A 147 -21.79 4.14 -13.51
N PHE A 148 -21.50 5.17 -12.74
CA PHE A 148 -22.53 6.01 -12.14
C PHE A 148 -23.17 6.91 -13.18
N LEU A 149 -24.51 6.91 -13.18
CA LEU A 149 -25.32 7.83 -13.95
C LEU A 149 -25.62 9.07 -13.12
N ASN A 150 -26.03 8.84 -11.86
CA ASN A 150 -26.44 9.84 -10.88
C ASN A 150 -25.98 9.41 -9.47
N GLU A 151 -26.30 10.21 -8.44
CA GLU A 151 -26.00 9.88 -7.04
C GLU A 151 -26.70 8.62 -6.49
N ARG A 152 -27.66 8.07 -7.25
CA ARG A 152 -28.47 6.91 -6.83
C ARG A 152 -28.44 5.75 -7.81
N GLU A 153 -28.02 6.01 -9.05
CA GLU A 153 -28.22 5.11 -10.17
C GLU A 153 -26.89 4.78 -10.83
N PHE A 154 -26.73 3.50 -11.19
CA PHE A 154 -25.52 3.00 -11.82
C PHE A 154 -25.82 1.90 -12.84
N ARG A 155 -24.86 1.68 -13.73
CA ARG A 155 -24.83 0.55 -14.68
C ARG A 155 -23.66 -0.35 -14.35
N ILE A 156 -23.87 -1.64 -14.53
CA ILE A 156 -22.83 -2.67 -14.38
C ILE A 156 -22.50 -3.25 -15.75
N ASN A 157 -21.20 -3.44 -16.02
CA ASN A 157 -20.67 -4.14 -17.20
C ASN A 157 -21.19 -3.63 -18.56
N GLY A 158 -21.61 -2.37 -18.63
CA GLY A 158 -22.15 -1.77 -19.86
C GLY A 158 -23.56 -2.26 -20.22
N VAL A 159 -24.25 -2.98 -19.34
CA VAL A 159 -25.65 -3.37 -19.54
C VAL A 159 -26.54 -2.13 -19.48
N GLU A 160 -27.54 -2.04 -20.36
CA GLU A 160 -28.45 -0.88 -20.42
C GLU A 160 -29.32 -0.73 -19.16
N LYS A 161 -29.61 -1.85 -18.50
CA LYS A 161 -30.40 -1.90 -17.27
C LYS A 161 -29.73 -1.05 -16.17
N ILE A 162 -30.51 -0.12 -15.64
CA ILE A 162 -30.12 0.79 -14.57
C ILE A 162 -30.48 0.15 -13.24
N TYR A 163 -29.57 0.24 -12.27
CA TYR A 163 -29.74 -0.27 -10.93
C TYR A 163 -29.60 0.85 -9.90
N ALA A 164 -30.32 0.72 -8.80
CA ALA A 164 -30.21 1.62 -7.65
C ALA A 164 -29.46 0.95 -6.49
N PHE A 165 -28.90 1.75 -5.58
CA PHE A 165 -28.26 1.23 -4.36
C PHE A 165 -29.23 0.41 -3.52
N GLY A 166 -28.71 -0.65 -2.87
CA GLY A 166 -29.48 -1.53 -2.01
C GLY A 166 -30.29 -2.60 -2.75
N GLN A 167 -30.27 -2.63 -4.09
CA GLN A 167 -30.95 -3.67 -4.86
C GLN A 167 -30.00 -4.83 -5.19
N PRO A 168 -30.43 -6.09 -5.03
CA PRO A 168 -29.66 -7.23 -5.49
C PRO A 168 -29.61 -7.25 -7.02
N VAL A 169 -28.39 -7.29 -7.56
CA VAL A 169 -28.11 -7.34 -8.99
C VAL A 169 -27.58 -8.72 -9.35
N THR A 170 -28.33 -9.42 -10.18
CA THR A 170 -27.89 -10.68 -10.78
C THR A 170 -26.91 -10.37 -11.92
N THR A 171 -25.66 -10.76 -11.74
CA THR A 171 -24.62 -10.74 -12.77
C THR A 171 -24.24 -12.16 -13.15
N THR A 172 -23.49 -12.34 -14.24
CA THR A 172 -22.96 -13.64 -14.67
C THR A 172 -22.15 -14.34 -13.56
N TYR A 173 -21.54 -13.56 -12.67
CA TYR A 173 -20.68 -14.05 -11.59
C TYR A 173 -21.45 -14.39 -10.30
N GLY A 174 -22.72 -13.98 -10.20
CA GLY A 174 -23.56 -14.20 -9.02
C GLY A 174 -24.44 -13.01 -8.69
N VAL A 175 -24.99 -13.00 -7.47
CA VAL A 175 -25.86 -11.95 -6.95
C VAL A 175 -25.03 -11.02 -6.06
N ILE A 176 -24.95 -9.75 -6.46
CA ILE A 176 -24.21 -8.71 -5.73
C ILE A 176 -25.14 -7.56 -5.36
N ILE A 177 -24.85 -6.88 -4.26
CA ILE A 177 -25.54 -5.67 -3.83
C ILE A 177 -24.53 -4.55 -3.68
N LEU A 178 -24.87 -3.37 -4.20
CA LEU A 178 -24.09 -2.14 -3.99
C LEU A 178 -24.77 -1.35 -2.87
N GLU A 179 -24.06 -1.15 -1.77
CA GLU A 179 -24.48 -0.30 -0.67
C GLU A 179 -23.78 1.06 -0.76
N LYS A 180 -24.46 2.11 -0.32
CA LYS A 180 -23.85 3.45 -0.24
C LYS A 180 -22.82 3.48 0.90
N ASN A 181 -21.68 4.10 0.65
CA ASN A 181 -20.65 4.36 1.65
C ASN A 181 -20.49 5.87 1.87
N PHE A 182 -19.90 6.27 2.99
CA PHE A 182 -19.70 7.67 3.36
C PHE A 182 -18.56 8.37 2.60
N GLY A 183 -17.88 7.66 1.68
CA GLY A 183 -16.80 8.22 0.88
C GLY A 183 -17.28 9.22 -0.19
N THR A 184 -16.40 10.13 -0.59
CA THR A 184 -16.68 11.09 -1.67
C THR A 184 -16.46 10.45 -3.05
N PRO A 185 -17.35 10.69 -4.03
CA PRO A 185 -17.16 10.20 -5.39
C PRO A 185 -15.95 10.87 -6.06
N ALA A 186 -14.89 10.11 -6.26
CA ALA A 186 -13.69 10.56 -6.97
C ALA A 186 -13.81 10.50 -8.52
N SER A 187 -14.78 9.76 -9.05
CA SER A 187 -15.04 9.61 -10.50
C SER A 187 -16.46 9.08 -10.74
N ASN A 188 -16.87 8.96 -12.00
CA ASN A 188 -18.12 8.28 -12.39
C ASN A 188 -17.87 6.84 -12.87
N GLU A 189 -16.61 6.46 -13.12
CA GLU A 189 -16.23 5.11 -13.56
C GLU A 189 -15.35 4.41 -12.52
N TYR A 190 -15.79 3.21 -12.13
CA TYR A 190 -15.13 2.37 -11.14
C TYR A 190 -14.96 0.95 -11.66
N GLU A 191 -13.85 0.32 -11.30
CA GLU A 191 -13.58 -1.09 -11.51
C GLU A 191 -13.46 -1.78 -10.16
N VAL A 192 -14.29 -2.78 -9.92
CA VAL A 192 -14.24 -3.61 -8.74
C VAL A 192 -13.70 -4.97 -9.14
N ILE A 193 -12.61 -5.39 -8.50
CA ILE A 193 -12.01 -6.69 -8.73
C ILE A 193 -12.36 -7.57 -7.54
N TRP A 194 -13.00 -8.70 -7.81
CA TRP A 194 -13.20 -9.74 -6.81
C TRP A 194 -12.17 -10.84 -7.01
N GLN A 195 -11.60 -11.33 -5.91
CA GLN A 195 -10.65 -12.42 -5.89
C GLN A 195 -11.07 -13.51 -4.89
N PRO A 196 -10.79 -14.79 -5.19
CA PRO A 196 -11.03 -15.88 -4.24
C PRO A 196 -10.37 -15.64 -2.88
N THR A 197 -11.02 -16.05 -1.79
CA THR A 197 -10.52 -15.90 -0.42
C THR A 197 -9.10 -16.43 -0.26
N ALA A 198 -8.79 -17.58 -0.87
CA ALA A 198 -7.45 -18.16 -0.81
C ALA A 198 -6.38 -17.28 -1.48
N SER A 199 -6.71 -16.62 -2.59
CA SER A 199 -5.81 -15.70 -3.29
C SER A 199 -5.62 -14.40 -2.52
N ALA A 200 -6.70 -13.82 -1.99
CA ALA A 200 -6.65 -12.61 -1.17
C ALA A 200 -5.85 -12.85 0.14
N ALA A 201 -6.08 -13.97 0.82
CA ALA A 201 -5.31 -14.35 2.00
C ALA A 201 -3.83 -14.58 1.69
N GLY A 202 -3.51 -15.18 0.54
CA GLY A 202 -2.13 -15.35 0.07
C GLY A 202 -1.42 -14.04 -0.21
N ALA A 203 -2.11 -13.03 -0.77
CA ALA A 203 -1.55 -11.71 -1.02
C ALA A 203 -1.26 -10.90 0.26
N MET A 204 -1.98 -11.21 1.36
CA MET A 204 -1.76 -10.59 2.66
C MET A 204 -0.66 -11.25 3.48
N GLN A 205 -0.26 -12.49 3.15
CA GLN A 205 0.89 -13.12 3.77
C GLN A 205 2.17 -12.50 3.20
N VAL A 206 2.94 -11.85 4.08
CA VAL A 206 4.27 -11.33 3.75
C VAL A 206 5.12 -12.48 3.19
N PRO A 207 5.79 -12.31 2.04
CA PRO A 207 6.58 -13.38 1.44
C PRO A 207 7.70 -13.80 2.39
N TYR A 208 7.80 -15.11 2.63
CA TYR A 208 8.92 -15.73 3.34
C TYR A 208 10.18 -15.50 2.50
N ARG A 209 11.09 -14.66 2.97
CA ARG A 209 12.48 -14.59 2.51
C ARG A 209 13.40 -14.71 3.71
#